data_AF-A0A7V3ABL1-F1
#
_entry.id   AF-A0A7V3ABL1-F1
#
_cell.length_a   1.000
_cell.length_b   1.000
_cell.length_c   1.000
_cell.angle_alpha   90.00
_cell.angle_beta   90.00
_cell.angle_gamma   90.00
#
_symmetry.space_group_name_H-M   'P 1'
#
loop_
_entity.id
_entity.type
_entity.pdbx_description
1 polymer ?
#
loop_
_entity_poly.entity_id
_entity_poly.type
_entity_poly.pdbx_seq_one_letter_code
_entity_poly.pdbx_strand_id
1 'polypeptide(L)' 'MYAIRYRKKNTGREHVRVLASWDEAMEVYSRLLSDPVRQIVPCRKTGLDVQLVDRGRADDMPHSLRMLSRN' A
#
# COMPACT_ATOMS: atom_id res chain seq x y z
N MET A 1 -0.67 10.53 -4.74
CA MET A 1 0.31 9.43 -4.90
C MET A 1 0.02 8.38 -3.84
N TYR A 2 0.28 7.11 -4.11
CA TYR A 2 0.04 6.00 -3.18
C TYR A 2 1.34 5.25 -2.91
N ALA A 3 1.47 4.59 -1.76
CA ALA A 3 2.62 3.78 -1.41
C ALA A 3 2.20 2.39 -0.97
N ILE A 4 2.86 1.39 -1.54
CA ILE A 4 2.73 -0.01 -1.14
C ILE A 4 4.09 -0.47 -0.63
N ARG A 5 4.10 -1.06 0.57
CA ARG A 5 5.30 -1.71 1.11
C ARG A 5 5.21 -3.21 0.89
N TYR A 6 6.32 -3.80 0.48
CA TYR A 6 6.43 -5.24 0.32
C TYR A 6 7.84 -5.72 0.65
N ARG A 7 7.96 -6.98 1.01
CA ARG A 7 9.21 -7.62 1.39
C ARG A 7 9.46 -8.83 0.52
N LYS A 8 10.70 -9.04 0.12
CA LYS A 8 11.10 -10.28 -0.56
C LYS A 8 11.38 -11.36 0.48
N LYS A 9 10.63 -12.47 0.44
CA LYS A 9 10.64 -13.54 1.47
C LYS A 9 12.04 -14.09 1.72
N ASN A 10 12.80 -14.39 0.65
CA ASN A 10 14.12 -15.02 0.77
C ASN A 10 15.20 -14.12 1.38
N THR A 11 15.05 -12.79 1.24
CA THR A 11 16.09 -11.83 1.68
C THR A 11 15.66 -11.00 2.89
N GLY A 12 14.37 -11.01 3.24
CA GLY A 12 13.80 -10.13 4.25
C GLY A 12 13.83 -8.63 3.91
N ARG A 13 14.39 -8.23 2.77
CA ARG A 13 14.50 -6.83 2.34
C ARG A 13 13.13 -6.24 2.03
N GLU A 14 12.81 -5.16 2.73
CA GLU A 14 11.61 -4.35 2.51
C GLU A 14 11.84 -3.32 1.39
N HIS A 15 10.78 -3.06 0.64
CA HIS A 15 10.71 -2.15 -0.49
C HIS A 15 9.44 -1.33 -0.38
N VAL A 16 9.52 -0.06 -0.81
CA VAL A 16 8.37 0.83 -0.90
C VAL A 16 8.24 1.26 -2.36
N ARG A 17 7.07 1.06 -2.94
CA ARG A 17 6.76 1.55 -4.29
C ARG A 17 5.75 2.68 -4.19
N VAL A 18 6.12 3.83 -4.74
CA VAL A 18 5.24 5.01 -4.85
C VAL A 18 4.60 5.00 -6.23
N LEU A 19 3.29 5.21 -6.28
CA LEU A 19 2.43 5.08 -7.45
C LEU A 19 1.63 6.37 -7.62
N ALA A 20 1.29 6.72 -8.85
CA ALA A 20 0.70 8.02 -9.15
C ALA A 20 -0.80 8.05 -8.78
N SER A 21 -1.51 6.96 -9.07
CA SER A 21 -2.97 6.84 -8.94
C SER A 21 -3.40 5.63 -8.10
N TRP A 22 -4.69 5.59 -7.75
CA TRP A 22 -5.30 4.48 -7.03
C TRP A 22 -5.39 3.23 -7.91
N ASP A 23 -5.76 3.37 -9.18
CA ASP A 23 -5.83 2.25 -10.12
C ASP A 23 -4.48 1.55 -10.28
N GLU A 24 -3.40 2.34 -10.43
CA GLU A 24 -2.04 1.79 -10.49
C GLU A 24 -1.67 1.07 -9.18
N ALA A 25 -2.11 1.62 -8.04
CA ALA A 25 -1.94 0.97 -6.73
C ALA A 25 -2.68 -0.37 -6.65
N MET A 26 -3.92 -0.45 -7.10
CA MET A 26 -4.70 -1.70 -7.08
C MET A 26 -4.13 -2.75 -8.03
N GLU A 27 -3.63 -2.34 -9.19
CA GLU A 27 -2.98 -3.23 -10.14
C GLU A 27 -1.70 -3.84 -9.54
N VAL A 28 -0.83 -3.00 -8.96
CA VAL A 28 0.40 -3.45 -8.30
C VAL A 28 0.09 -4.30 -7.07
N TYR A 29 -0.90 -3.90 -6.27
CA TYR A 29 -1.34 -4.65 -5.10
C TYR A 29 -1.79 -6.07 -5.48
N SER A 30 -2.64 -6.19 -6.51
CA SER A 30 -3.12 -7.48 -7.03
C SER A 30 -1.97 -8.35 -7.52
N ARG A 31 -1.03 -7.78 -8.27
CA ARG A 31 0.18 -8.49 -8.72
C ARG A 31 1.03 -8.99 -7.55
N LEU A 32 1.16 -8.19 -6.49
CA LEU A 32 1.92 -8.57 -5.29
C LEU A 32 1.22 -9.65 -4.46
N LEU A 33 -0.12 -9.68 -4.43
CA LEU A 33 -0.88 -10.75 -3.78
C LEU A 33 -0.66 -12.11 -4.45
N SER A 34 -0.50 -12.13 -5.77
CA SER A 34 -0.22 -13.35 -6.53
C SER A 34 1.28 -13.69 -6.63
N ASP A 35 2.17 -12.85 -6.11
CA ASP A 35 3.62 -13.07 -6.18
C ASP A 35 4.08 -14.06 -5.08
N PRO A 36 4.63 -15.23 -5.43
CA PRO A 36 5.05 -16.21 -4.43
C PRO A 36 6.29 -15.77 -3.64
N VAL A 37 7.10 -14.86 -4.20
CA VAL A 37 8.40 -14.43 -3.69
C VAL A 37 8.29 -13.14 -2.86
N ARG A 38 7.27 -12.32 -3.11
CA ARG A 38 7.02 -11.06 -2.40
C ARG A 38 5.85 -11.20 -1.44
N GLN A 39 5.86 -10.36 -0.41
CA GLN A 39 4.79 -10.30 0.58
C GLN A 39 4.49 -8.85 0.87
N ILE A 40 3.22 -8.47 0.87
CA ILE A 40 2.79 -7.13 1.26
C ILE A 40 3.02 -6.95 2.76
N VAL A 41 3.56 -5.79 3.13
CA VAL A 41 3.86 -5.45 4.52
C VAL A 41 3.00 -4.25 4.93
N PRO A 42 2.05 -4.44 5.85
CA PRO A 42 1.25 -3.35 6.36
C PRO A 42 2.13 -2.28 7.02
N CYS A 43 1.70 -1.02 6.95
CA CYS A 43 2.34 0.04 7.70
C CYS A 43 2.27 -0.21 9.20
N ARG A 44 3.41 -0.16 9.90
CA ARG A 44 3.38 -0.28 11.37
C ARG A 44 2.62 0.85 12.07
N LYS A 45 2.59 2.05 11.48
CA LYS A 45 1.91 3.21 12.08
C LYS A 45 0.40 3.20 11.83
N THR A 46 -0.01 2.87 10.61
CA THR A 46 -1.42 3.00 10.20
C THR A 46 -2.13 1.65 10.04
N GLY A 47 -1.40 0.54 10.01
CA GLY A 47 -1.94 -0.79 9.71
C GLY A 47 -2.34 -1.00 8.25
N LEU A 48 -2.16 0.01 7.39
CA LEU A 48 -2.63 -0.03 6.00
C LEU A 48 -1.58 -0.62 5.05
N ASP A 49 -2.03 -1.48 4.14
CA ASP A 49 -1.22 -2.07 3.07
C ASP A 49 -0.93 -1.10 1.92
N VAL A 50 -1.88 -0.22 1.63
CA VAL A 50 -1.76 0.88 0.67
C VAL A 50 -1.99 2.19 1.41
N GLN A 51 -1.03 3.11 1.33
CA GLN A 51 -1.11 4.43 1.95
C GLN A 51 -1.24 5.50 0.89
N LEU A 52 -2.07 6.50 1.11
CA LEU A 52 -2.00 7.75 0.36
C LEU A 52 -0.74 8.50 0.81
N VAL A 53 0.17 8.74 -0.12
CA VAL A 53 1.33 9.62 0.07
C VAL A 53 0.84 11.02 -0.22
N ASP A 54 0.36 11.68 0.83
CA ASP A 54 0.10 13.11 0.76
C ASP A 54 1.43 13.88 0.91
N ARG A 55 1.64 14.90 0.08
CA ARG A 55 2.85 15.76 0.16
C ARG A 55 2.74 16.81 1.27
N GLY A 56 1.60 16.90 1.97
CA GLY A 56 1.30 17.99 2.90
C GLY A 56 0.91 17.60 4.33
N ARG A 57 0.15 16.53 4.58
CA ARG A 57 -0.31 16.18 5.95
C ARG A 57 -0.42 14.68 6.17
N ALA A 58 0.43 14.15 7.05
CA ALA A 58 0.44 12.75 7.45
C ALA A 58 -0.47 12.45 8.66
N ASP A 59 -1.35 13.37 9.07
CA ASP A 59 -2.04 13.29 10.37
C ASP A 59 -3.54 12.98 10.36
N ASP A 60 -4.21 12.81 9.21
CA ASP A 60 -5.64 12.45 9.23
C ASP A 60 -6.05 11.52 8.08
N MET A 61 -5.95 10.21 8.30
CA MET A 61 -6.96 9.33 7.69
C MET A 61 -7.42 8.19 8.59
N PRO A 62 -8.40 8.44 9.46
CA PRO A 62 -9.14 7.42 10.19
C PRO A 62 -10.48 7.06 9.53
N HIS A 63 -10.76 5.76 9.52
CA HIS A 63 -12.01 5.02 9.28
C HIS A 63 -12.93 5.24 8.05
N SER A 64 -12.99 6.40 7.40
CA SER A 64 -14.02 6.71 6.38
C SER A 64 -13.68 6.34 4.92
N LEU A 65 -12.41 6.09 4.57
CA LEU A 65 -12.09 5.46 3.28
C LEU A 65 -12.53 3.99 3.17
N ARG A 66 -13.02 3.41 4.28
CA ARG A 66 -13.53 2.04 4.37
C ARG A 66 -14.88 1.83 3.68
N MET A 67 -15.57 2.89 3.22
CA MET A 67 -16.92 2.75 2.63
C MET A 67 -17.09 3.29 1.20
N LEU A 68 -16.11 3.98 0.62
CA LEU A 68 -16.28 4.67 -0.68
C LEU A 68 -15.66 3.97 -1.91
N SER A 69 -15.12 2.75 -1.78
CA SER A 69 -14.94 1.87 -2.94
C SER A 69 -16.17 0.97 -3.20
N ARG A 70 -17.22 1.08 -2.37
CA ARG A 70 -18.56 0.57 -2.68
C ARG A 70 -19.31 1.65 -3.47
N ASN A 71 -18.91 1.83 -4.72
CA ASN A 71 -19.82 2.27 -5.77
C ASN A 71 -19.32 1.71 -7.10
#